data_AF-A0A1I7CBI7-F1
#
_entry.id   AF-A0A1I7CBI7-F1
#
_cell.length_a   1.000
_cell.length_b   1.000
_cell.length_c   1.000
_cell.angle_alpha   90.00
_cell.angle_beta   90.00
_cell.angle_gamma   90.00
#
_symmetry.space_group_name_H-M   'P 1'
#
loop_
_entity.id
_entity.type
_entity.pdbx_description
1 polymer ?
#
loop_
_entity_poly.entity_id
_entity_poly.type
_entity_poly.pdbx_seq_one_letter_code
_entity_poly.pdbx_strand_id
1 'polypeptide(L)'
;MSELDKRLTRHLPWPEEWPAPGGLKDRATAAAFVVLGAGSVIAATSALSANPPDARGLIMAACAPLLLGFAGLAVLTRLRVRDRGIASVRLERVEYSNSEAVVIPYSRGLASTYVVMTVSMLALFGFFAVISLLVIADGGPGDTGIALLFIASGTATLYLLLLIVEALRGALSHGVLALAPTGVYHRSWAFTSFFPWESIVSISAGTTGRQLITAAVYDNSTPYFHRRSRMWRQPELSLAPHMGVQGVNLSVDPTLAYHALHYYQRHSEMRIELGNQAGVDRIRGADLLDY
;
A
#
# COMPACT_ATOMS: atom_id res chain seq x y z
N MET A 1 -19.80 7.99 -5.72
CA MET A 1 -18.71 8.89 -6.16
C MET A 1 -19.19 9.58 -7.42
N SER A 2 -19.22 10.91 -7.44
CA SER A 2 -19.74 11.66 -8.59
C SER A 2 -18.75 11.58 -9.77
N GLU A 3 -19.25 11.53 -11.01
CA GLU A 3 -18.42 11.66 -12.21
C GLU A 3 -17.66 13.01 -12.25
N LEU A 4 -18.14 14.01 -11.50
CA LEU A 4 -17.53 15.33 -11.39
C LEU A 4 -16.16 15.29 -10.70
N ASP A 5 -16.03 14.53 -9.61
CA ASP A 5 -14.76 14.37 -8.85
C ASP A 5 -13.67 13.72 -9.71
N LYS A 6 -14.06 12.76 -10.57
CA LYS A 6 -13.13 12.10 -11.50
C LYS A 6 -12.66 13.03 -12.62
N ARG A 7 -13.52 13.96 -13.05
CA ARG A 7 -13.13 14.92 -14.09
C ARG A 7 -12.10 15.89 -13.53
N LEU A 8 -12.30 16.43 -12.33
CA LEU A 8 -11.36 17.40 -11.71
C LEU A 8 -9.93 16.85 -11.61
N THR A 9 -9.72 15.65 -11.06
CA THR A 9 -8.37 15.06 -10.95
C THR A 9 -7.74 14.66 -12.29
N ARG A 10 -8.56 14.36 -13.30
CA ARG A 10 -8.07 14.04 -14.65
C ARG A 10 -7.51 15.24 -15.42
N HIS A 11 -7.76 16.46 -14.98
CA HIS A 11 -7.13 17.65 -15.57
C HIS A 11 -5.66 17.79 -15.16
N LEU A 12 -5.23 17.17 -14.06
CA LEU A 12 -3.83 17.20 -13.66
C LEU A 12 -2.99 16.32 -14.61
N PRO A 13 -1.90 16.87 -15.17
CA PRO A 13 -1.04 16.14 -16.09
C PRO A 13 -0.38 14.98 -15.35
N TRP A 14 -0.34 13.83 -16.03
CA TRP A 14 0.39 12.67 -15.54
C TRP A 14 1.89 12.93 -15.76
N PRO A 15 2.74 12.83 -14.72
CA PRO A 15 4.19 12.94 -14.89
C PRO A 15 4.69 11.96 -15.94
N GLU A 16 5.53 12.43 -16.87
CA GLU A 16 6.00 11.64 -18.02
C GLU A 16 6.84 10.44 -17.58
N GLU A 17 7.52 10.56 -16.45
CA GLU A 17 8.35 9.52 -15.86
C GLU A 17 7.51 8.33 -15.41
N TRP A 18 6.25 8.55 -15.00
CA TRP A 18 5.41 7.48 -14.48
C TRP A 18 4.85 6.59 -15.59
N PRO A 19 4.81 5.26 -15.40
CA PRO A 19 4.24 4.36 -16.38
C PRO A 19 2.76 4.66 -16.58
N ALA A 20 2.34 4.69 -17.84
CA ALA A 20 0.94 4.96 -18.20
C ALA A 20 -0.01 3.96 -17.49
N PRO A 21 -1.10 4.45 -16.89
CA PRO A 21 -2.06 3.58 -16.21
C PRO A 21 -2.84 2.74 -17.21
N GLY A 22 -3.28 1.55 -16.79
CA GLY A 22 -4.29 0.79 -17.53
C GLY A 22 -3.85 0.12 -18.84
N GLY A 23 -2.55 -0.06 -19.07
CA GLY A 23 -2.03 -0.72 -20.28
C GLY A 23 -2.53 -2.16 -20.48
N LEU A 24 -2.49 -2.66 -21.72
CA LEU A 24 -2.99 -4.00 -22.08
C LEU A 24 -2.37 -5.11 -21.23
N LYS A 25 -1.06 -5.03 -20.95
CA LYS A 25 -0.35 -5.98 -20.08
C LYS A 25 -0.90 -6.01 -18.66
N ASP A 26 -1.25 -4.84 -18.09
CA ASP A 26 -1.81 -4.75 -16.75
C ASP A 26 -3.24 -5.33 -16.69
N ARG A 27 -4.04 -5.10 -17.75
CA ARG A 27 -5.38 -5.70 -17.88
C ARG A 27 -5.31 -7.21 -18.02
N ALA A 28 -4.43 -7.71 -18.86
CA ALA A 28 -4.21 -9.15 -19.06
C ALA A 28 -3.75 -9.83 -17.77
N THR A 29 -2.82 -9.20 -17.03
CA THR A 29 -2.34 -9.70 -15.74
C THR A 29 -3.48 -9.77 -14.72
N ALA A 30 -4.28 -8.71 -14.60
CA ALA A 30 -5.43 -8.69 -13.70
C ALA A 30 -6.46 -9.77 -14.09
N ALA A 31 -6.80 -9.87 -15.39
CA ALA A 31 -7.74 -10.87 -15.89
C ALA A 31 -7.27 -12.31 -15.62
N ALA A 32 -5.99 -12.59 -15.84
CA ALA A 32 -5.41 -13.91 -15.56
C ALA A 32 -5.58 -14.29 -14.08
N PHE A 33 -5.27 -13.38 -13.14
CA PHE A 33 -5.46 -13.64 -11.71
C PHE A 33 -6.95 -13.78 -11.32
N VAL A 34 -7.85 -13.02 -11.96
CA VAL A 34 -9.30 -13.19 -11.74
C VAL A 34 -9.76 -14.57 -12.21
N VAL A 35 -9.37 -14.99 -13.41
CA VAL A 35 -9.74 -16.30 -13.96
C VAL A 35 -9.21 -17.44 -13.10
N LEU A 36 -7.93 -17.37 -12.68
CA LEU A 36 -7.32 -18.35 -11.80
C LEU A 36 -8.00 -18.37 -10.41
N GLY A 37 -8.26 -17.20 -9.84
CA GLY A 37 -8.95 -17.08 -8.55
C GLY A 37 -10.37 -17.64 -8.59
N ALA A 38 -11.16 -17.27 -9.60
CA ALA A 38 -12.51 -17.78 -9.80
C ALA A 38 -12.52 -19.29 -10.08
N GLY A 39 -11.60 -19.77 -10.92
CA GLY A 39 -11.40 -21.21 -11.16
C GLY A 39 -11.06 -21.96 -9.88
N SER A 40 -10.21 -21.40 -9.02
CA SER A 40 -9.87 -21.98 -7.71
C SER A 40 -11.07 -22.06 -6.78
N VAL A 41 -11.96 -21.06 -6.77
CA VAL A 41 -13.23 -21.12 -6.01
C VAL A 41 -14.14 -22.23 -6.53
N ILE A 42 -14.33 -22.31 -7.85
CA ILE A 42 -15.20 -23.34 -8.47
C ILE A 42 -14.65 -24.74 -8.16
N ALA A 43 -13.34 -24.93 -8.35
CA ALA A 43 -12.68 -26.20 -8.09
C ALA A 43 -12.74 -26.58 -6.60
N ALA A 44 -12.51 -25.63 -5.68
CA ALA A 44 -12.64 -25.84 -4.25
C ALA A 44 -14.06 -26.31 -3.87
N THR A 45 -15.09 -25.60 -4.34
CA THR A 45 -16.49 -25.97 -4.07
C THR A 45 -16.81 -27.36 -4.60
N SER A 46 -16.36 -27.68 -5.82
CA SER A 46 -16.60 -29.01 -6.41
C SER A 46 -15.93 -30.13 -5.60
N ALA A 47 -14.66 -29.95 -5.20
CA ALA A 47 -13.88 -30.93 -4.45
C ALA A 47 -14.40 -31.13 -3.02
N LEU A 48 -14.85 -30.06 -2.36
CA LEU A 48 -15.44 -30.12 -1.03
C LEU A 48 -16.86 -30.71 -1.03
N SER A 49 -17.57 -30.61 -2.15
CA SER A 49 -18.92 -31.18 -2.32
C SER A 49 -18.93 -32.67 -2.70
N ALA A 50 -17.77 -33.25 -3.03
CA ALA A 50 -17.63 -34.67 -3.35
C ALA A 50 -17.80 -35.54 -2.08
N ASN A 51 -18.22 -36.80 -2.26
CA ASN A 51 -18.32 -37.77 -1.17
C ASN A 51 -17.42 -38.99 -1.47
N PRO A 52 -16.32 -39.20 -0.70
CA PRO A 52 -15.84 -38.36 0.40
C PRO A 52 -15.23 -37.03 -0.08
N PRO A 53 -15.17 -35.99 0.78
CA PRO A 53 -14.57 -34.71 0.43
C PRO A 53 -13.09 -34.85 0.07
N ASP A 54 -12.68 -34.24 -1.03
CA ASP A 54 -11.27 -34.24 -1.45
C ASP A 54 -10.50 -33.14 -0.70
N ALA A 55 -9.44 -33.54 0.01
CA ALA A 55 -8.56 -32.62 0.74
C ALA A 55 -7.93 -31.54 -0.15
N ARG A 56 -7.82 -31.76 -1.47
CA ARG A 56 -7.38 -30.75 -2.44
C ARG A 56 -8.30 -29.53 -2.48
N GLY A 57 -9.58 -29.70 -2.14
CA GLY A 57 -10.54 -28.62 -2.05
C GLY A 57 -10.17 -27.55 -1.01
N LEU A 58 -9.55 -27.94 0.11
CA LEU A 58 -9.09 -27.00 1.13
C LEU A 58 -7.91 -26.15 0.64
N ILE A 59 -6.98 -26.76 -0.09
CA ILE A 59 -5.83 -26.05 -0.68
C ILE A 59 -6.33 -25.03 -1.71
N MET A 60 -7.25 -25.46 -2.60
CA MET A 60 -7.86 -24.57 -3.59
C MET A 60 -8.67 -23.43 -2.93
N ALA A 61 -9.36 -23.70 -1.83
CA ALA A 61 -10.09 -22.69 -1.07
C ALA A 61 -9.15 -21.64 -0.47
N ALA A 62 -7.98 -22.05 0.05
CA ALA A 62 -6.99 -21.14 0.61
C ALA A 62 -6.22 -20.34 -0.46
N CYS A 63 -6.00 -20.92 -1.65
CA CYS A 63 -5.35 -20.24 -2.77
C CYS A 63 -6.24 -19.20 -3.47
N ALA A 64 -7.56 -19.41 -3.50
CA ALA A 64 -8.51 -18.51 -4.14
C ALA A 64 -8.40 -17.04 -3.68
N PRO A 65 -8.48 -16.70 -2.38
CA PRO A 65 -8.34 -15.32 -1.91
C PRO A 65 -6.96 -14.72 -2.16
N LEU A 66 -5.90 -15.53 -2.26
CA LEU A 66 -4.57 -15.04 -2.65
C LEU A 66 -4.56 -14.56 -4.11
N LEU A 67 -5.08 -15.38 -5.02
CA LEU A 67 -5.15 -15.06 -6.45
C LEU A 67 -6.06 -13.86 -6.70
N LEU A 68 -7.24 -13.84 -6.06
CA LEU A 68 -8.14 -12.68 -6.11
C LEU A 68 -7.53 -11.45 -5.45
N GLY A 69 -6.73 -11.61 -4.41
CA GLY A 69 -5.94 -10.55 -3.79
C GLY A 69 -4.93 -9.93 -4.76
N PHE A 70 -4.16 -10.76 -5.49
CA PHE A 70 -3.26 -10.28 -6.55
C PHE A 70 -3.99 -9.57 -7.69
N ALA A 71 -5.15 -10.09 -8.11
CA ALA A 71 -6.03 -9.38 -9.05
C ALA A 71 -6.46 -8.02 -8.49
N GLY A 72 -6.90 -7.97 -7.23
CA GLY A 72 -7.28 -6.76 -6.52
C GLY A 72 -6.14 -5.74 -6.46
N LEU A 73 -4.92 -6.17 -6.12
CA LEU A 73 -3.73 -5.31 -6.15
C LEU A 73 -3.46 -4.77 -7.55
N ALA A 74 -3.51 -5.62 -8.59
CA ALA A 74 -3.29 -5.18 -9.97
C ALA A 74 -4.35 -4.16 -10.41
N VAL A 75 -5.63 -4.40 -10.09
CA VAL A 75 -6.72 -3.48 -10.39
C VAL A 75 -6.53 -2.16 -9.64
N LEU A 76 -6.29 -2.20 -8.33
CA LEU A 76 -6.22 -1.01 -7.49
C LEU A 76 -4.97 -0.17 -7.73
N THR A 77 -3.81 -0.80 -7.99
CA THR A 77 -2.53 -0.08 -8.17
C THR A 77 -2.24 0.29 -9.63
N ARG A 78 -2.88 -0.37 -10.61
CA ARG A 78 -2.53 -0.18 -12.03
C ARG A 78 -3.69 0.27 -12.92
N LEU A 79 -4.89 -0.31 -12.73
CA LEU A 79 -6.03 -0.02 -13.61
C LEU A 79 -6.88 1.14 -13.11
N ARG A 80 -7.14 1.18 -11.80
CA ARG A 80 -8.00 2.16 -11.13
C ARG A 80 -7.21 3.22 -10.35
N VAL A 81 -5.92 3.36 -10.62
CA VAL A 81 -5.06 4.31 -9.90
C VAL A 81 -5.54 5.76 -10.08
N ARG A 82 -6.02 6.12 -11.28
CA ARG A 82 -6.60 7.44 -11.60
C ARG A 82 -8.09 7.58 -11.31
N ASP A 83 -8.76 6.48 -10.97
CA ASP A 83 -10.20 6.52 -10.64
C ASP A 83 -10.43 6.84 -9.16
N ARG A 84 -9.37 7.11 -8.41
CA ARG A 84 -9.42 7.47 -6.99
C ARG A 84 -9.84 8.93 -6.86
N GLY A 85 -10.93 9.16 -6.12
CA GLY A 85 -11.46 10.50 -5.88
C GLY A 85 -10.67 11.29 -4.83
N ILE A 86 -11.14 12.51 -4.60
CA ILE A 86 -10.55 13.52 -3.70
C ILE A 86 -11.16 13.52 -2.28
N ALA A 87 -12.27 12.82 -2.08
CA ALA A 87 -13.07 12.90 -0.84
C ALA A 87 -12.30 12.50 0.42
N SER A 88 -11.23 11.71 0.29
CA SER A 88 -10.40 11.28 1.41
C SER A 88 -9.43 12.36 1.93
N VAL A 89 -9.16 13.41 1.14
CA VAL A 89 -8.39 14.58 1.59
C VAL A 89 -9.20 15.25 2.68
N ARG A 90 -8.62 15.51 3.85
CA ARG A 90 -9.33 16.12 4.98
C ARG A 90 -8.35 16.88 5.86
N LEU A 91 -8.88 17.75 6.71
CA LEU A 91 -8.10 18.36 7.77
C LEU A 91 -8.01 17.40 8.96
N GLU A 92 -6.81 17.19 9.49
CA GLU A 92 -6.61 16.37 10.69
C GLU A 92 -5.44 16.95 11.48
N ARG A 93 -5.49 16.85 12.81
CA ARG A 93 -4.41 17.31 13.68
C ARG A 93 -3.29 16.27 13.67
N VAL A 94 -2.08 16.70 13.30
CA VAL A 94 -0.91 15.81 13.29
C VAL A 94 -0.24 15.86 14.65
N GLU A 95 -0.13 14.71 15.31
CA GLU A 95 0.37 14.55 16.67
C GLU A 95 1.76 15.18 16.90
N TYR A 96 2.63 15.15 15.88
CA TYR A 96 3.99 15.68 15.97
C TYR A 96 4.11 17.21 15.83
N SER A 97 3.25 17.86 15.03
CA SER A 97 3.28 19.32 14.86
C SER A 97 2.38 20.04 15.85
N ASN A 98 1.47 19.29 16.49
CA ASN A 98 0.33 19.81 17.23
C ASN A 98 -0.54 20.80 16.43
N SER A 99 -0.37 20.85 15.10
CA SER A 99 -1.05 21.73 14.16
C SER A 99 -2.04 20.96 13.31
N GLU A 100 -3.05 21.67 12.81
CA GLU A 100 -3.86 21.15 11.72
C GLU A 100 -3.00 21.02 10.45
N ALA A 101 -3.27 19.98 9.68
CA ALA A 101 -2.61 19.70 8.42
C ALA A 101 -3.61 19.10 7.44
N VAL A 102 -3.40 19.34 6.15
CA VAL A 102 -4.15 18.66 5.09
C VAL A 102 -3.63 17.24 4.95
N VAL A 103 -4.49 16.27 5.18
CA VAL A 103 -4.16 14.86 5.26
C VAL A 103 -4.68 14.09 4.05
N ILE A 104 -3.76 13.36 3.41
CA ILE A 104 -4.00 12.40 2.34
C ILE A 104 -3.68 11.00 2.89
N PRO A 105 -4.69 10.22 3.31
CA PRO A 105 -4.47 8.89 3.86
C PRO A 105 -4.09 7.87 2.77
N TYR A 106 -3.59 6.71 3.18
CA TYR A 106 -3.42 5.58 2.28
C TYR A 106 -4.77 4.93 1.92
N SER A 107 -4.82 4.15 0.85
CA SER A 107 -6.04 3.47 0.40
C SER A 107 -6.45 2.35 1.36
N ARG A 108 -7.66 2.45 1.92
CA ARG A 108 -8.27 1.37 2.72
C ARG A 108 -8.49 0.09 1.92
N GLY A 109 -8.76 0.20 0.62
CA GLY A 109 -8.94 -0.96 -0.26
C GLY A 109 -7.65 -1.74 -0.49
N LEU A 110 -6.50 -1.05 -0.54
CA LEU A 110 -5.21 -1.73 -0.54
C LEU A 110 -4.95 -2.39 0.81
N ALA A 111 -5.14 -1.66 1.92
CA ALA A 111 -4.96 -2.21 3.25
C ALA A 111 -5.80 -3.48 3.48
N SER A 112 -7.08 -3.47 3.10
CA SER A 112 -7.94 -4.67 3.21
C SER A 112 -7.46 -5.81 2.32
N THR A 113 -6.99 -5.53 1.10
CA THR A 113 -6.43 -6.55 0.19
C THR A 113 -5.21 -7.23 0.82
N TYR A 114 -4.29 -6.46 1.40
CA TYR A 114 -3.12 -7.01 2.08
C TYR A 114 -3.49 -7.83 3.33
N VAL A 115 -4.50 -7.40 4.09
CA VAL A 115 -5.01 -8.18 5.24
C VAL A 115 -5.58 -9.52 4.77
N VAL A 116 -6.45 -9.52 3.76
CA VAL A 116 -7.04 -10.75 3.21
C VAL A 116 -5.96 -11.70 2.70
N MET A 117 -4.98 -11.19 1.96
CA MET A 117 -3.85 -12.00 1.49
C MET A 117 -3.03 -12.56 2.64
N THR A 118 -2.71 -11.75 3.65
CA THR A 118 -1.92 -12.19 4.83
C THR A 118 -2.65 -13.29 5.60
N VAL A 119 -3.94 -13.14 5.87
CA VAL A 119 -4.76 -14.16 6.54
C VAL A 119 -4.83 -15.44 5.72
N SER A 120 -4.97 -15.32 4.40
CA SER A 120 -5.01 -16.48 3.49
C SER A 120 -3.67 -17.22 3.44
N MET A 121 -2.55 -16.50 3.40
CA MET A 121 -1.20 -17.08 3.48
C MET A 121 -1.00 -17.78 4.83
N LEU A 122 -1.44 -17.17 5.92
CA LEU A 122 -1.34 -17.75 7.26
C LEU A 122 -2.15 -19.05 7.36
N ALA A 123 -3.38 -19.07 6.84
CA ALA A 123 -4.20 -20.28 6.81
C ALA A 123 -3.55 -21.39 5.97
N LEU A 124 -3.01 -21.06 4.79
CA LEU A 124 -2.36 -22.02 3.90
C LEU A 124 -1.08 -22.62 4.52
N PHE A 125 -0.16 -21.77 4.99
CA PHE A 125 1.09 -22.25 5.58
C PHE A 125 0.85 -22.92 6.93
N GLY A 126 -0.09 -22.42 7.74
CA GLY A 126 -0.49 -23.06 8.98
C GLY A 126 -1.07 -24.46 8.76
N PHE A 127 -1.93 -24.61 7.74
CA PHE A 127 -2.46 -25.91 7.34
C PHE A 127 -1.35 -26.90 6.95
N PHE A 128 -0.41 -26.49 6.08
CA PHE A 128 0.71 -27.35 5.71
C PHE A 128 1.62 -27.71 6.89
N ALA A 129 1.85 -26.77 7.82
CA ALA A 129 2.65 -27.04 9.02
C ALA A 129 1.98 -28.08 9.91
N VAL A 130 0.66 -27.96 10.14
CA VAL A 130 -0.09 -28.91 10.97
C VAL A 130 -0.13 -30.30 10.32
N ILE A 131 -0.45 -30.40 9.02
CA ILE A 131 -0.48 -31.70 8.32
C ILE A 131 0.89 -32.37 8.33
N SER A 132 1.96 -31.62 8.06
CA SER A 132 3.32 -32.18 8.07
C SER A 132 3.71 -32.67 9.47
N LEU A 133 3.33 -31.93 10.52
CA LEU A 133 3.56 -32.33 11.90
C LEU A 133 2.83 -33.63 12.26
N LEU A 134 1.57 -33.77 11.85
CA LEU A 134 0.78 -34.99 12.11
C LEU A 134 1.41 -36.21 11.44
N VAL A 135 1.84 -36.09 10.18
CA VAL A 135 2.47 -37.20 9.46
C VAL A 135 3.81 -37.61 10.10
N ILE A 136 4.59 -36.64 10.59
CA ILE A 136 5.83 -36.92 11.34
C ILE A 136 5.52 -37.61 12.67
N ALA A 137 4.48 -37.17 13.38
CA ALA A 137 4.09 -37.72 14.69
C ALA A 137 3.57 -39.16 14.60
N ASP A 138 2.88 -39.51 13.50
CA ASP A 138 2.38 -40.87 13.24
C ASP A 138 3.49 -41.87 12.86
N GLY A 139 4.76 -41.46 12.90
CA GLY A 139 5.90 -42.33 12.57
C GLY A 139 5.98 -42.66 11.08
N GLY A 140 5.43 -41.78 10.22
CA GLY A 140 5.58 -41.90 8.77
C GLY A 140 7.05 -42.06 8.37
N PRO A 141 7.35 -42.74 7.24
CA PRO A 141 8.71 -42.92 6.78
C PRO A 141 9.42 -41.57 6.76
N GLY A 142 10.67 -41.53 7.23
CA GLY A 142 11.50 -40.33 7.39
C GLY A 142 11.82 -39.63 6.07
N ASP A 143 10.78 -39.19 5.37
CA ASP A 143 10.85 -38.47 4.13
C ASP A 143 11.36 -37.08 4.46
N THR A 144 12.58 -36.83 4.01
CA THR A 144 13.24 -35.53 4.12
C THR A 144 12.36 -34.42 3.53
N GLY A 145 11.51 -34.73 2.55
CA GLY A 145 10.54 -33.81 1.97
C GLY A 145 9.50 -33.29 2.97
N ILE A 146 8.94 -34.16 3.81
CA ILE A 146 7.91 -33.78 4.80
C ILE A 146 8.54 -32.93 5.91
N ALA A 147 9.73 -33.29 6.36
CA ALA A 147 10.48 -32.49 7.34
C ALA A 147 10.82 -31.09 6.80
N LEU A 148 11.26 -30.99 5.54
CA LEU A 148 11.51 -29.70 4.89
C LEU A 148 10.24 -28.86 4.74
N LEU A 149 9.12 -29.49 4.35
CA LEU A 149 7.83 -28.82 4.24
C LEU A 149 7.38 -28.28 5.60
N PHE A 150 7.51 -29.06 6.67
CA PHE A 150 7.20 -28.62 8.04
C PHE A 150 8.05 -27.41 8.44
N ILE A 151 9.37 -27.47 8.24
CA ILE A 151 10.27 -26.36 8.59
C ILE A 151 9.94 -25.10 7.80
N ALA A 152 9.75 -25.22 6.48
CA ALA A 152 9.45 -24.09 5.60
C ALA A 152 8.09 -23.45 5.94
N SER A 153 7.04 -24.27 6.04
CA SER A 153 5.68 -23.80 6.35
C SER A 153 5.55 -23.29 7.78
N GLY A 154 6.21 -23.93 8.76
CA GLY A 154 6.27 -23.48 10.14
C GLY A 154 7.00 -22.13 10.28
N THR A 155 8.14 -21.96 9.60
CA THR A 155 8.89 -20.69 9.59
C THR A 155 8.07 -19.58 8.95
N ALA A 156 7.43 -19.85 7.80
CA ALA A 156 6.56 -18.88 7.14
C ALA A 156 5.36 -18.47 8.02
N THR A 157 4.72 -19.44 8.67
CA THR A 157 3.61 -19.20 9.60
C THR A 157 4.05 -18.35 10.79
N LEU A 158 5.18 -18.69 11.41
CA LEU A 158 5.74 -17.91 12.52
C LEU A 158 6.06 -16.47 12.11
N TYR A 159 6.68 -16.28 10.93
CA TYR A 159 6.96 -14.95 10.41
C TYR A 159 5.69 -14.11 10.20
N LEU A 160 4.65 -14.69 9.60
CA LEU A 160 3.36 -14.00 9.40
C LEU A 160 2.68 -13.65 10.72
N LEU A 161 2.72 -14.54 11.72
CA LEU A 161 2.20 -14.27 13.06
C LEU A 161 2.96 -13.11 13.73
N LEU A 162 4.28 -13.07 13.62
CA LEU A 162 5.08 -11.96 14.16
C LEU A 162 4.73 -10.62 13.50
N LEU A 163 4.48 -10.61 12.18
CA LEU A 163 4.00 -9.40 11.49
C LEU A 163 2.62 -8.95 11.99
N ILE A 164 1.70 -9.89 12.22
CA ILE A 164 0.38 -9.58 12.80
C ILE A 164 0.55 -8.99 14.21
N VAL A 165 1.44 -9.55 15.03
CA VAL A 165 1.72 -9.01 16.37
C VAL A 165 2.30 -7.60 16.29
N GLU A 166 3.22 -7.30 15.36
CA GLU A 166 3.70 -5.94 15.13
C GLU A 166 2.58 -4.98 14.70
N ALA A 167 1.65 -5.44 13.84
CA ALA A 167 0.49 -4.65 13.45
C ALA A 167 -0.45 -4.36 14.62
N LEU A 168 -0.74 -5.36 15.46
CA LEU A 168 -1.58 -5.19 16.65
C LEU A 168 -0.93 -4.27 17.71
N ARG A 169 0.41 -4.27 17.80
CA ARG A 169 1.18 -3.33 18.64
C ARG A 169 1.25 -1.91 18.09
N GLY A 170 0.69 -1.66 16.91
CA GLY A 170 0.72 -0.35 16.24
C GLY A 170 2.04 -0.01 15.54
N ALA A 171 2.99 -0.95 15.51
CA ALA A 171 4.25 -0.79 14.77
C ALA A 171 4.03 -0.79 13.25
N LEU A 172 3.00 -1.51 12.78
CA LEU A 172 2.42 -1.35 11.45
C LEU A 172 1.07 -0.65 11.57
N SER A 173 0.87 0.40 10.80
CA SER A 173 -0.38 1.17 10.86
C SER A 173 -0.68 1.82 9.53
N HIS A 174 -1.92 2.30 9.39
CA HIS A 174 -2.37 2.95 8.17
C HIS A 174 -1.46 4.14 7.82
N GLY A 175 -0.97 4.15 6.59
CA GLY A 175 -0.09 5.21 6.10
C GLY A 175 -0.85 6.51 5.86
N VAL A 176 -0.15 7.63 6.00
CA VAL A 176 -0.69 8.96 5.78
C VAL A 176 0.40 9.92 5.29
N LEU A 177 0.06 10.74 4.32
CA LEU A 177 0.83 11.90 3.90
C LEU A 177 0.09 13.14 4.40
N ALA A 178 0.71 13.94 5.25
CA ALA A 178 0.13 15.16 5.79
C ALA A 178 0.98 16.36 5.40
N LEU A 179 0.33 17.36 4.81
CA LEU A 179 0.92 18.62 4.39
C LEU A 179 0.53 19.66 5.45
N ALA A 180 1.49 20.10 6.25
CA ALA A 180 1.29 21.11 7.28
C ALA A 180 1.98 22.42 6.87
N PRO A 181 1.63 23.57 7.47
CA PRO A 181 2.34 24.82 7.19
C PRO A 181 3.85 24.76 7.46
N THR A 182 4.27 23.94 8.43
CA THR A 182 5.68 23.79 8.83
C THR A 182 6.47 22.83 7.95
N GLY A 183 5.81 21.90 7.25
CA GLY A 183 6.49 20.88 6.46
C GLY A 183 5.60 19.72 6.06
N VAL A 184 6.24 18.70 5.50
CA VAL A 184 5.60 17.46 5.07
C VAL A 184 5.84 16.37 6.11
N TYR A 185 4.76 15.82 6.64
CA TYR A 185 4.78 14.64 7.49
C TYR A 185 4.39 13.42 6.67
N HIS A 186 5.26 12.42 6.66
CA HIS A 186 4.98 11.15 5.99
C HIS A 186 5.07 9.99 6.98
N ARG A 187 3.92 9.40 7.27
CA ARG A 187 3.81 8.14 7.99
C ARG A 187 3.59 7.04 6.96
N SER A 188 4.62 6.25 6.70
CA SER A 188 4.44 5.00 5.97
C SER A 188 4.01 3.89 6.95
N TRP A 189 3.90 2.66 6.48
CA TRP A 189 3.45 1.56 7.32
C TRP A 189 4.41 1.25 8.47
N ALA A 190 5.71 1.26 8.17
CA ALA A 190 6.76 0.83 9.09
C ALA A 190 7.63 1.98 9.61
N PHE A 191 7.43 3.22 9.17
CA PHE A 191 8.20 4.37 9.62
C PHE A 191 7.37 5.66 9.59
N THR A 192 7.84 6.66 10.32
CA THR A 192 7.38 8.05 10.28
C THR A 192 8.54 8.96 9.91
N SER A 193 8.24 10.02 9.19
CA SER A 193 9.22 11.00 8.77
C SER A 193 8.63 12.41 8.70
N PHE A 194 9.47 13.42 8.95
CA PHE A 194 9.11 14.82 8.83
C PHE A 194 10.18 15.59 8.07
N PHE A 195 9.73 16.39 7.10
CA PHE A 195 10.57 17.20 6.23
C PHE A 195 10.08 18.65 6.29
N PRO A 196 10.84 19.57 6.92
CA PRO A 196 10.54 20.99 6.83
C PRO A 196 10.49 21.45 5.37
N TRP A 197 9.57 22.36 5.01
CA TRP A 197 9.48 22.83 3.62
C TRP A 197 10.80 23.43 3.11
N GLU A 198 11.51 24.17 3.97
CA GLU A 198 12.81 24.79 3.64
C GLU A 198 13.92 23.78 3.37
N SER A 199 13.73 22.53 3.78
CA SER A 199 14.67 21.45 3.48
C SER A 199 14.45 20.81 2.11
N ILE A 200 13.26 20.99 1.52
CA ILE A 200 12.87 20.33 0.27
C ILE A 200 13.35 21.17 -0.92
N VAL A 201 14.40 20.67 -1.57
CA VAL A 201 15.05 21.35 -2.70
C VAL A 201 14.24 21.19 -3.98
N SER A 202 13.74 19.99 -4.23
CA SER A 202 12.99 19.69 -5.46
C SER A 202 12.07 18.51 -5.25
N ILE A 203 10.99 18.48 -6.03
CA ILE A 203 10.02 17.37 -6.06
C ILE A 203 10.00 16.82 -7.47
N SER A 204 10.14 15.50 -7.59
CA SER A 204 10.24 14.81 -8.87
C SER A 204 9.46 13.50 -8.86
N ALA A 205 9.12 13.03 -10.06
CA ALA A 205 8.48 11.75 -10.27
C ALA A 205 9.55 10.65 -10.49
N GLY A 206 9.45 9.58 -9.73
CA GLY A 206 10.29 8.38 -9.86
C GLY A 206 9.50 7.16 -10.30
N THR A 207 10.20 6.15 -10.80
CA THR A 207 9.60 4.92 -11.36
C THR A 207 9.69 3.70 -10.44
N THR A 208 10.47 3.79 -9.36
CA THR A 208 10.65 2.70 -8.39
C THR A 208 9.34 2.42 -7.66
N GLY A 209 8.69 1.29 -7.95
CA GLY A 209 7.35 1.01 -7.42
C GLY A 209 6.21 1.70 -8.19
N ARG A 210 6.48 2.15 -9.42
CA ARG A 210 5.59 2.79 -10.41
C ARG A 210 5.36 4.29 -10.21
N GLN A 211 4.51 4.70 -9.27
CA GLN A 211 4.18 6.12 -9.04
C GLN A 211 4.90 6.62 -7.80
N LEU A 212 6.22 6.67 -7.84
CA LEU A 212 7.00 7.19 -6.71
C LEU A 212 7.05 8.71 -6.81
N ILE A 213 6.74 9.39 -5.72
CA ILE A 213 7.00 10.81 -5.54
C ILE A 213 8.27 10.92 -4.70
N THR A 214 9.29 11.59 -5.24
CA THR A 214 10.55 11.84 -4.55
C THR A 214 10.71 13.31 -4.23
N ALA A 215 11.12 13.62 -3.01
CA ALA A 215 11.53 14.97 -2.63
C ALA A 215 13.00 14.93 -2.22
N ALA A 216 13.83 15.65 -2.97
CA ALA A 216 15.23 15.84 -2.63
C ALA A 216 15.32 16.80 -1.45
N VAL A 217 16.09 16.41 -0.45
CA VAL A 217 16.20 17.10 0.83
C VAL A 217 17.66 17.51 1.02
N TYR A 218 17.90 18.74 1.46
CA TYR A 218 19.23 19.25 1.73
C TYR A 218 19.85 18.57 2.96
N ASP A 219 21.10 18.12 2.83
CA ASP A 219 21.78 17.22 3.78
C ASP A 219 22.01 17.84 5.19
N ASN A 220 22.07 19.18 5.28
CA ASN A 220 22.20 19.87 6.58
C ASN A 220 20.87 20.09 7.32
N SER A 221 19.73 19.74 6.70
CA SER A 221 18.48 19.66 7.45
C SER A 221 18.49 18.38 8.28
N THR A 222 17.88 18.38 9.46
CA THR A 222 17.72 17.15 10.25
C THR A 222 16.31 16.58 9.99
N PRO A 223 16.06 15.89 8.87
CA PRO A 223 14.78 15.22 8.68
C PRO A 223 14.62 14.19 9.79
N TYR A 224 13.50 14.25 10.48
CA TYR A 224 13.20 13.27 11.52
C TYR A 224 12.79 11.98 10.82
N PHE A 225 13.48 10.88 11.09
CA PHE A 225 13.09 9.55 10.63
C PHE A 225 13.00 8.61 11.83
N HIS A 226 11.82 8.03 12.03
CA HIS A 226 11.59 7.06 13.09
C HIS A 226 11.03 5.76 12.52
N ARG A 227 11.86 4.72 12.57
CA ARG A 227 11.48 3.36 12.17
C ARG A 227 10.68 2.72 13.30
N ARG A 228 9.51 2.17 12.97
CA ARG A 228 8.55 1.57 13.90
C ARG A 228 8.54 0.05 13.87
N SER A 229 8.71 -0.57 12.70
CA SER A 229 8.79 -2.03 12.56
C SER A 229 10.24 -2.47 12.31
N ARG A 230 10.69 -3.50 13.02
CA ARG A 230 12.01 -4.12 12.80
C ARG A 230 11.96 -5.25 11.77
N MET A 231 10.80 -5.91 11.64
CA MET A 231 10.61 -7.07 10.76
C MET A 231 10.27 -6.69 9.31
N TRP A 232 9.70 -5.50 9.10
CA TRP A 232 9.34 -5.01 7.77
C TRP A 232 10.24 -3.84 7.37
N ARG A 233 10.89 -3.95 6.21
CA ARG A 233 11.70 -2.88 5.63
C ARG A 233 11.05 -2.43 4.32
N GLN A 234 10.49 -1.23 4.34
CA GLN A 234 9.88 -0.64 3.17
C GLN A 234 10.93 -0.15 2.17
N PRO A 235 10.73 -0.33 0.84
CA PRO A 235 11.65 0.13 -0.18
C PRO A 235 11.96 1.64 -0.08
N GLU A 236 10.98 2.44 0.34
CA GLU A 236 11.11 3.90 0.51
C GLU A 236 12.22 4.28 1.51
N LEU A 237 12.57 3.39 2.46
CA LEU A 237 13.68 3.63 3.39
C LEU A 237 15.05 3.65 2.71
N SER A 238 15.18 3.12 1.48
CA SER A 238 16.43 3.21 0.71
C SER A 238 16.72 4.62 0.19
N LEU A 239 15.70 5.50 0.19
CA LEU A 239 15.82 6.87 -0.31
C LEU A 239 16.28 7.86 0.77
N ALA A 240 16.35 7.45 2.05
CA ALA A 240 16.82 8.31 3.12
C ALA A 240 18.24 8.85 2.80
N PRO A 241 18.50 10.16 2.99
CA PRO A 241 17.70 11.15 3.72
C PRO A 241 16.57 11.82 2.91
N HIS A 242 16.40 11.49 1.64
CA HIS A 242 15.33 12.02 0.78
C HIS A 242 13.96 11.40 1.11
N MET A 243 12.90 12.14 0.82
CA MET A 243 11.53 11.66 1.00
C MET A 243 11.11 10.81 -0.19
N GLY A 244 10.55 9.63 0.07
CA GLY A 244 9.92 8.77 -0.94
C GLY A 244 8.49 8.41 -0.54
N VAL A 245 7.52 8.77 -1.38
CA VAL A 245 6.11 8.44 -1.17
C VAL A 245 5.60 7.62 -2.34
N GLN A 246 5.18 6.38 -2.07
CA GLN A 246 4.55 5.52 -3.06
C GLN A 246 3.11 5.99 -3.32
N GLY A 247 2.91 6.73 -4.41
CA GLY A 247 1.61 7.26 -4.83
C GLY A 247 0.55 6.18 -5.03
N VAL A 248 0.96 4.97 -5.44
CA VAL A 248 0.07 3.80 -5.53
C VAL A 248 -0.63 3.47 -4.21
N ASN A 249 -0.03 3.83 -3.07
CA ASN A 249 -0.59 3.54 -1.75
C ASN A 249 -1.57 4.61 -1.25
N LEU A 250 -1.61 5.80 -1.85
CA LEU A 250 -2.49 6.90 -1.45
C LEU A 250 -3.96 6.58 -1.76
N SER A 251 -4.91 7.14 -1.00
CA SER A 251 -6.34 6.95 -1.27
C SER A 251 -6.89 7.80 -2.41
N VAL A 252 -6.12 8.77 -2.88
CA VAL A 252 -6.44 9.72 -3.98
C VAL A 252 -5.68 9.37 -5.26
N ASP A 253 -5.95 10.07 -6.37
CA ASP A 253 -5.10 10.03 -7.57
C ASP A 253 -3.68 10.49 -7.19
N PRO A 254 -2.62 9.69 -7.42
CA PRO A 254 -1.26 10.08 -7.06
C PRO A 254 -0.79 11.39 -7.73
N THR A 255 -1.34 11.77 -8.88
CA THR A 255 -1.03 13.06 -9.50
C THR A 255 -1.41 14.22 -8.60
N LEU A 256 -2.51 14.08 -7.84
CA LEU A 256 -2.97 15.12 -6.94
C LEU A 256 -1.95 15.40 -5.84
N ALA A 257 -1.42 14.34 -5.21
CA ALA A 257 -0.41 14.49 -4.18
C ALA A 257 0.91 15.03 -4.74
N TYR A 258 1.29 14.59 -5.94
CA TYR A 258 2.49 15.09 -6.64
C TYR A 258 2.39 16.60 -6.91
N HIS A 259 1.31 17.04 -7.55
CA HIS A 259 1.11 18.46 -7.87
C HIS A 259 0.88 19.31 -6.63
N ALA A 260 0.21 18.80 -5.59
CA ALA A 260 0.06 19.52 -4.33
C ALA A 260 1.41 19.78 -3.67
N LEU A 261 2.23 18.73 -3.54
CA LEU A 261 3.57 18.85 -3.01
C LEU A 261 4.41 19.88 -3.79
N HIS A 262 4.36 19.79 -5.12
CA HIS A 262 5.11 20.67 -6.00
C HIS A 262 4.63 22.13 -5.93
N TYR A 263 3.32 22.37 -5.89
CA TYR A 263 2.73 23.69 -5.76
C TYR A 263 3.16 24.38 -4.45
N TYR A 264 3.02 23.71 -3.30
CA TYR A 264 3.40 24.28 -2.00
C TYR A 264 4.90 24.38 -1.78
N GLN A 265 5.70 23.60 -2.51
CA GLN A 265 7.14 23.78 -2.54
C GLN A 265 7.51 25.13 -3.17
N ARG A 266 6.82 25.53 -4.25
CA ARG A 266 7.05 26.79 -4.97
C ARG A 266 6.37 28.02 -4.36
N HIS A 267 5.18 27.85 -3.81
CA HIS A 267 4.36 28.93 -3.25
C HIS A 267 4.44 28.92 -1.73
N SER A 268 5.54 29.46 -1.20
CA SER A 268 5.81 29.48 0.24
C SER A 268 4.75 30.23 1.06
N GLU A 269 4.20 31.29 0.48
CA GLU A 269 3.14 32.14 1.02
C GLU A 269 1.80 31.42 1.15
N MET A 270 1.55 30.41 0.30
CA MET A 270 0.31 29.64 0.33
C MET A 270 0.33 28.53 1.38
N ARG A 271 1.51 28.16 1.93
CA ARG A 271 1.63 27.06 2.91
C ARG A 271 0.78 27.29 4.17
N ILE A 272 0.42 28.53 4.51
CA ILE A 272 -0.42 28.82 5.67
C ILE A 272 -1.82 28.21 5.57
N GLU A 273 -2.34 28.04 4.35
CA GLU A 273 -3.66 27.45 4.12
C GLU A 273 -3.69 25.94 4.36
N LEU A 274 -2.52 25.28 4.41
CA LEU A 274 -2.39 23.86 4.76
C LEU A 274 -2.80 23.57 6.21
N GLY A 275 -2.89 24.59 7.04
CA GLY A 275 -3.38 24.50 8.41
C GLY A 275 -4.89 24.68 8.54
N ASN A 276 -5.64 24.80 7.45
CA ASN A 276 -7.09 25.05 7.52
C ASN A 276 -7.85 24.47 6.30
N GLN A 277 -9.16 24.71 6.27
CA GLN A 277 -10.04 24.16 5.23
C GLN A 277 -9.73 24.68 3.82
N ALA A 278 -9.13 25.87 3.66
CA ALA A 278 -8.81 26.41 2.34
C ALA A 278 -7.78 25.54 1.60
N GLY A 279 -6.80 24.96 2.31
CA GLY A 279 -5.86 24.00 1.71
C GLY A 279 -6.53 22.69 1.29
N VAL A 280 -7.50 22.21 2.08
CA VAL A 280 -8.31 21.04 1.71
C VAL A 280 -9.11 21.32 0.45
N ASP A 281 -9.74 22.49 0.37
CA ASP A 281 -10.58 22.89 -0.75
C ASP A 281 -9.76 23.10 -2.02
N ARG A 282 -8.58 23.72 -1.95
CA ARG A 282 -7.65 23.85 -3.09
C ARG A 282 -7.22 22.49 -3.62
N ILE A 283 -6.76 21.60 -2.73
CA ILE A 283 -6.31 20.27 -3.14
C ILE A 283 -7.49 19.47 -3.71
N ARG A 284 -8.69 19.57 -3.15
CA ARG A 284 -9.88 18.93 -3.71
C ARG A 284 -10.28 19.53 -5.06
N GLY A 285 -10.18 20.85 -5.22
CA GLY A 285 -10.44 21.57 -6.47
C GLY A 285 -9.43 21.24 -7.57
N ALA A 286 -8.26 20.68 -7.23
CA ALA A 286 -7.12 20.48 -8.12
C ALA A 286 -6.56 21.80 -8.70
N ASP A 287 -6.73 22.91 -7.98
CA ASP A 287 -6.20 24.24 -8.31
C ASP A 287 -4.71 24.33 -7.92
N LEU A 288 -3.90 23.50 -8.57
CA LEU A 288 -2.49 23.23 -8.23
C LEU A 288 -1.53 23.41 -9.42
N LEU A 289 -2.05 23.88 -10.55
CA LEU A 289 -1.27 24.16 -11.75
C LEU A 289 -1.00 25.64 -11.85
N ASP A 290 0.26 25.98 -12.06
CA ASP A 290 0.68 27.33 -12.42
C ASP A 290 0.44 27.48 -13.92
N TYR A 291 -0.53 28.31 -14.30
CA TYR A 291 -0.77 28.69 -15.70
C TYR A 291 0.16 29.84 -16.12
#